data_AF-A0A1H1QTG2-F1
#
_entry.id   AF-A0A1H1QTG2-F1
#
_cell.length_a   1.000
_cell.length_b   1.000
_cell.length_c   1.000
_cell.angle_alpha   90.00
_cell.angle_beta   90.00
_cell.angle_gamma   90.00
#
_symmetry.space_group_name_H-M   'P 1'
#
loop_
_entity.id
_entity.type
_entity.pdbx_description
1 polymer ?
#
loop_
_entity_poly.entity_id
_entity_poly.type
_entity_poly.pdbx_seq_one_letter_code
_entity_poly.pdbx_strand_id
1 'polypeptide(L)'
;MDAMMMGAMSKNMESTPDMAMMDMSVLQACMDACAACEQACTVCATQEMDCAPACMNCADMCHTMMRSMLRMQGMTPATMMAMLDACIAMCQMCMDECMQHADHSDVCRLCAQACQACMNACMAVRDMMMASA
;
A
#
# COMPACT_ATOMS: atom_id res chain seq x y z
N MET A 1 7.71 3.22 11.56
CA MET A 1 9.06 3.85 11.52
C MET A 1 9.31 4.60 12.83
N ASP A 2 10.55 4.72 13.31
CA ASP A 2 10.84 5.57 14.49
C ASP A 2 10.89 7.07 14.12
N ALA A 3 10.63 7.95 15.09
CA ALA A 3 10.50 9.39 14.95
C ALA A 3 11.74 10.05 14.29
N MET A 4 12.95 9.55 14.59
CA MET A 4 14.19 10.02 13.98
C MET A 4 14.20 9.85 12.46
N MET A 5 13.74 8.69 11.96
CA MET A 5 13.70 8.39 10.52
C MET A 5 12.61 9.20 9.82
N MET A 6 11.45 9.40 10.47
CA MET A 6 10.40 10.26 9.92
C MET A 6 10.87 11.71 9.74
N GLY A 7 11.61 12.25 10.71
CA GLY A 7 12.18 13.58 10.62
C GLY A 7 13.20 13.75 9.48
N ALA A 8 13.99 12.71 9.19
CA ALA A 8 14.92 12.73 8.05
C ALA A 8 14.21 12.66 6.70
N MET A 9 13.12 11.89 6.60
CA MET A 9 12.31 11.80 5.39
C MET A 9 11.63 13.14 5.06
N SER A 10 11.04 13.81 6.06
CA SER A 10 10.43 15.14 5.89
C SER A 10 11.42 16.14 5.29
N LYS A 11 12.62 16.26 5.88
CA LYS A 11 13.66 17.18 5.42
C LYS A 11 14.11 16.92 3.98
N ASN A 12 14.20 15.65 3.56
CA ASN A 12 14.57 15.31 2.18
C ASN A 12 13.45 15.65 1.19
N MET A 13 12.17 15.51 1.57
CA MET A 13 11.03 15.86 0.72
C MET A 13 10.75 17.38 0.66
N GLU A 14 11.01 18.12 1.73
CA GLU A 14 10.93 19.59 1.80
C GLU A 14 11.86 20.29 0.79
N SER A 15 12.88 19.60 0.28
CA SER A 15 13.79 20.14 -0.75
C SER A 15 13.17 20.20 -2.16
N THR A 16 11.94 19.71 -2.33
CA THR A 16 11.15 19.76 -3.57
C THR A 16 9.85 20.55 -3.36
N PRO A 17 9.65 21.71 -4.03
CA PRO A 17 8.49 22.59 -3.80
C PRO A 17 7.12 21.91 -3.90
N ASP A 18 6.94 20.98 -4.85
CA ASP A 18 5.68 20.24 -5.04
C ASP A 18 5.39 19.20 -3.94
N MET A 19 6.41 18.79 -3.18
CA MET A 19 6.28 17.75 -2.15
C MET A 19 6.11 18.34 -0.73
N ALA A 20 6.25 19.67 -0.58
CA ALA A 20 6.10 20.36 0.71
C ALA A 20 4.64 20.42 1.21
N MET A 21 3.67 20.08 0.35
CA MET A 21 2.23 20.11 0.64
C MET A 21 1.65 18.73 1.00
N MET A 22 2.46 17.66 1.04
CA MET A 22 1.99 16.31 1.38
C MET A 22 1.90 16.09 2.89
N ASP A 23 0.77 15.54 3.35
CA ASP A 23 0.63 15.08 4.73
C ASP A 23 1.45 13.81 4.94
N MET A 24 2.57 13.95 5.64
CA MET A 24 3.48 12.85 5.96
C MET A 24 2.81 11.75 6.78
N SER A 25 1.79 12.06 7.58
CA SER A 25 1.06 11.06 8.34
C SER A 25 0.22 10.14 7.44
N VAL A 26 -0.37 10.69 6.37
CA VAL A 26 -1.11 9.93 5.36
C VAL A 26 -0.16 9.02 4.57
N LEU A 27 1.00 9.55 4.16
CA LEU A 27 2.02 8.76 3.47
C LEU A 27 2.54 7.62 4.36
N GLN A 28 2.84 7.91 5.63
CA GLN A 28 3.31 6.92 6.59
C GLN A 28 2.28 5.81 6.83
N ALA A 29 1.00 6.18 7.02
CA ALA A 29 -0.08 5.22 7.18
C ALA A 29 -0.20 4.30 5.95
N CYS A 30 -0.03 4.83 4.75
CA CYS A 30 -0.04 4.01 3.53
C CYS A 30 1.16 3.08 3.42
N MET A 31 2.37 3.53 3.77
CA MET A 31 3.56 2.67 3.79
C MET A 31 3.41 1.53 4.79
N ASP A 32 2.89 1.81 6.00
CA ASP A 32 2.67 0.80 7.03
C ASP A 32 1.58 -0.19 6.59
N ALA A 33 0.49 0.28 5.98
CA ALA A 33 -0.56 -0.58 5.45
C ALA A 33 -0.07 -1.46 4.29
N CYS A 34 0.73 -0.91 3.36
CA CYS A 34 1.36 -1.69 2.29
C CYS A 34 2.29 -2.79 2.83
N ALA A 35 3.12 -2.47 3.82
CA ALA A 35 4.00 -3.45 4.44
C ALA A 35 3.23 -4.56 5.19
N ALA A 36 2.16 -4.20 5.90
CA ALA A 36 1.29 -5.17 6.57
C ALA A 36 0.55 -6.07 5.56
N CYS A 37 0.04 -5.48 4.47
CA CYS A 37 -0.63 -6.21 3.40
C CYS A 37 0.31 -7.16 2.68
N GLU A 38 1.55 -6.73 2.37
CA GLU A 38 2.58 -7.57 1.77
C GLU A 38 2.85 -8.81 2.63
N GLN A 39 3.11 -8.64 3.92
CA GLN A 39 3.36 -9.75 4.83
C GLN A 39 2.15 -10.69 4.95
N ALA A 40 0.94 -10.13 5.10
CA ALA A 40 -0.28 -10.91 5.21
C ALA A 40 -0.55 -11.74 3.94
N CYS A 41 -0.36 -11.14 2.76
CA CYS A 41 -0.52 -11.80 1.48
C CYS A 41 0.53 -12.90 1.26
N THR A 42 1.80 -12.64 1.59
CA THR A 42 2.88 -13.63 1.53
C THR A 42 2.56 -14.84 2.40
N VAL A 43 2.09 -14.64 3.64
CA VAL A 43 1.68 -15.74 4.53
C VAL A 43 0.46 -16.46 3.97
N CYS A 44 -0.55 -15.73 3.51
CA CYS A 44 -1.78 -16.31 2.98
C CYS A 44 -1.54 -17.20 1.75
N ALA A 45 -0.62 -16.80 0.86
CA ALA A 45 -0.26 -17.58 -0.31
C ALA A 45 0.30 -18.97 0.02
N THR A 46 0.99 -19.11 1.16
CA THR A 46 1.54 -20.41 1.60
C THR A 46 0.46 -21.42 2.02
N GLN A 47 -0.80 -20.99 2.12
CA GLN A 47 -1.91 -21.90 2.43
C GLN A 47 -2.37 -22.73 1.21
N GLU A 48 -1.82 -22.46 0.02
CA GLU A 48 -2.07 -23.20 -1.23
C GLU A 48 -3.57 -23.34 -1.60
N MET A 49 -4.39 -22.36 -1.17
CA MET A 49 -5.77 -22.19 -1.64
C MET A 49 -5.81 -21.52 -3.01
N ASP A 50 -6.97 -21.49 -3.65
CA ASP A 50 -7.18 -20.85 -4.97
C ASP A 50 -6.98 -19.32 -4.95
N CYS A 51 -7.07 -18.68 -3.78
CA CYS A 51 -6.68 -17.28 -3.62
C CYS A 51 -5.15 -17.04 -3.66
N ALA A 52 -4.31 -18.08 -3.55
CA ALA A 52 -2.86 -17.93 -3.39
C ALA A 52 -2.15 -17.15 -4.53
N PRO A 53 -2.50 -17.34 -5.83
CA PRO A 53 -1.93 -16.52 -6.90
C PRO A 53 -2.28 -15.03 -6.77
N ALA A 54 -3.50 -14.71 -6.34
CA ALA A 54 -3.91 -13.33 -6.08
C ALA A 54 -3.11 -12.72 -4.93
N CYS A 55 -2.93 -13.48 -3.84
CA CYS A 55 -2.12 -13.08 -2.69
C CYS A 55 -0.69 -12.77 -3.09
N MET A 56 0.00 -13.65 -3.83
CA MET A 56 1.40 -13.38 -4.24
C MET A 56 1.53 -12.13 -5.10
N ASN A 57 0.63 -11.94 -6.08
CA ASN A 57 0.63 -10.72 -6.88
C ASN A 57 0.36 -9.47 -6.04
N CYS A 58 -0.56 -9.55 -5.07
CA CYS A 58 -0.84 -8.46 -4.15
C CYS A 58 0.36 -8.15 -3.25
N ALA A 59 1.09 -9.16 -2.79
CA ALA A 59 2.32 -8.97 -2.02
C ALA A 59 3.38 -8.18 -2.81
N ASP A 60 3.64 -8.57 -4.07
CA ASP A 60 4.60 -7.89 -4.94
C ASP A 60 4.20 -6.44 -5.24
N MET A 61 2.90 -6.21 -5.48
CA MET A 61 2.36 -4.86 -5.72
C MET A 61 2.49 -3.98 -4.48
N CYS A 62 2.08 -4.45 -3.31
CA CYS A 62 2.19 -3.71 -2.06
C CYS A 62 3.66 -3.44 -1.67
N HIS A 63 4.55 -4.41 -1.88
CA HIS A 63 5.99 -4.23 -1.68
C HIS A 63 6.55 -3.12 -2.58
N THR A 64 6.22 -3.19 -3.87
CA THR A 64 6.64 -2.20 -4.86
C THR A 64 6.11 -0.82 -4.52
N MET A 65 4.83 -0.72 -4.16
CA MET A 65 4.18 0.55 -3.80
C MET A 65 4.86 1.21 -2.59
N MET A 66 5.05 0.46 -1.50
CA MET A 66 5.75 0.93 -0.31
C MET A 66 7.16 1.42 -0.63
N ARG A 67 7.92 0.65 -1.42
CA ARG A 67 9.29 1.04 -1.80
C ARG A 67 9.35 2.25 -2.70
N SER A 68 8.32 2.47 -3.52
CA SER A 68 8.22 3.67 -4.34
C SER A 68 7.97 4.92 -3.49
N MET A 69 7.14 4.83 -2.45
CA MET A 69 6.90 5.93 -1.50
C MET A 69 8.17 6.37 -0.74
N LEU A 70 9.17 5.50 -0.59
CA LEU A 70 10.46 5.85 0.02
C LEU A 70 11.37 6.70 -0.89
N ARG A 71 11.03 6.85 -2.18
CA ARG A 71 11.89 7.47 -3.21
C ARG A 71 11.08 8.27 -4.24
N MET A 72 10.09 9.01 -3.75
CA MET A 72 9.14 9.79 -4.54
C MET A 72 9.79 10.78 -5.51
N GLN A 73 11.01 11.23 -5.23
CA GLN A 73 11.76 12.20 -6.04
C GLN A 73 12.07 11.67 -7.45
N GLY A 74 12.03 10.34 -7.64
CA GLY A 74 12.20 9.68 -8.94
C GLY A 74 10.91 9.50 -9.73
N MET A 75 9.78 10.02 -9.28
CA MET A 75 8.47 9.82 -9.91
C MET A 75 7.78 11.14 -10.23
N THR A 76 7.07 11.17 -11.36
CA THR A 76 6.11 12.24 -11.65
C THR A 76 4.79 11.96 -10.94
N PRO A 77 3.93 12.97 -10.71
CA PRO A 77 2.60 12.76 -10.16
C PRO A 77 1.79 11.72 -10.94
N ALA A 78 1.85 11.76 -12.27
CA ALA A 78 1.14 10.81 -13.13
C ALA A 78 1.59 9.35 -12.92
N THR A 79 2.90 9.10 -12.81
CA THR A 79 3.42 7.75 -12.56
C THR A 79 3.01 7.26 -11.18
N MET A 80 3.07 8.11 -10.16
CA MET A 80 2.64 7.76 -8.80
C MET A 80 1.15 7.42 -8.73
N MET A 81 0.30 8.23 -9.39
CA MET A 81 -1.14 7.97 -9.47
C MET A 81 -1.44 6.62 -10.13
N ALA A 82 -0.76 6.29 -11.24
CA ALA A 82 -0.92 5.00 -11.92
C ALA A 82 -0.49 3.82 -11.03
N MET A 83 0.57 3.98 -10.24
CA MET A 83 1.00 2.97 -9.27
C MET A 83 -0.02 2.77 -8.14
N LEU A 84 -0.58 3.86 -7.61
CA LEU A 84 -1.63 3.81 -6.59
C LEU A 84 -2.88 3.12 -7.13
N ASP A 85 -3.35 3.49 -8.32
CA ASP A 85 -4.52 2.87 -8.97
C ASP A 85 -4.32 1.35 -9.16
N ALA A 86 -3.13 0.94 -9.61
CA ALA A 86 -2.81 -0.48 -9.77
C ALA A 86 -2.78 -1.22 -8.42
N CYS A 87 -2.19 -0.62 -7.38
CA CYS A 87 -2.17 -1.21 -6.04
C CYS A 87 -3.57 -1.32 -5.42
N ILE A 88 -4.41 -0.28 -5.58
CA ILE A 88 -5.82 -0.29 -5.15
C ILE A 88 -6.58 -1.43 -5.82
N ALA A 89 -6.47 -1.55 -7.16
CA ALA A 89 -7.15 -2.59 -7.91
C ALA A 89 -6.70 -4.00 -7.49
N MET A 90 -5.40 -4.19 -7.26
CA MET A 90 -4.85 -5.48 -6.81
C MET A 90 -5.31 -5.82 -5.38
N CYS A 91 -5.31 -4.84 -4.47
CA CYS A 91 -5.80 -5.02 -3.10
C CYS A 91 -7.29 -5.41 -3.09
N GLN A 92 -8.12 -4.74 -3.89
CA GLN A 92 -9.55 -5.07 -4.02
C GLN A 92 -9.74 -6.51 -4.51
N MET A 93 -9.07 -6.89 -5.59
CA MET A 93 -9.17 -8.24 -6.14
C MET A 93 -8.70 -9.30 -5.13
N CYS A 94 -7.57 -9.10 -4.48
CA CYS A 94 -7.07 -10.04 -3.47
C CYS A 94 -7.98 -10.13 -2.24
N MET A 95 -8.57 -9.01 -1.82
CA MET A 95 -9.56 -9.00 -0.74
C MET A 95 -10.78 -9.83 -1.10
N ASP A 96 -11.34 -9.65 -2.30
CA ASP A 96 -12.53 -10.37 -2.76
C ASP A 96 -12.27 -11.88 -2.83
N GLU A 97 -11.10 -12.30 -3.32
CA GLU A 97 -10.68 -13.71 -3.31
C GLU A 97 -10.53 -14.26 -1.89
N CYS A 98 -9.78 -13.57 -1.01
CA CYS A 98 -9.60 -14.02 0.37
C CYS A 98 -10.90 -14.08 1.18
N MET A 99 -11.85 -13.17 0.92
CA MET A 99 -13.14 -13.15 1.62
C MET A 99 -13.98 -14.40 1.35
N GLN A 100 -13.80 -15.08 0.21
CA GLN A 100 -14.47 -16.35 -0.09
C GLN A 100 -14.08 -17.47 0.89
N HIS A 101 -12.96 -17.33 1.60
CA HIS A 101 -12.45 -18.32 2.54
C HIS A 101 -12.48 -17.84 4.00
N ALA A 102 -12.93 -16.62 4.27
CA ALA A 102 -12.80 -15.99 5.59
C ALA A 102 -13.56 -16.72 6.72
N ASP A 103 -14.62 -17.47 6.39
CA ASP A 103 -15.39 -18.29 7.34
C ASP A 103 -14.67 -19.59 7.75
N HIS A 104 -13.65 -19.99 6.99
CA HIS A 104 -12.95 -21.27 7.16
C HIS A 104 -11.45 -21.12 7.39
N SER A 105 -10.87 -19.95 7.11
CA SER A 105 -9.47 -19.64 7.29
C SER A 105 -9.27 -18.27 7.95
N ASP A 106 -8.77 -18.29 9.19
CA ASP A 106 -8.37 -17.06 9.90
C ASP A 106 -7.27 -16.30 9.15
N VAL A 107 -6.40 -17.02 8.42
CA VAL A 107 -5.35 -16.40 7.61
C VAL A 107 -5.96 -15.61 6.46
N CYS A 108 -6.95 -16.17 5.75
CA CYS A 108 -7.65 -15.44 4.69
C CYS A 108 -8.45 -14.25 5.22
N ARG A 109 -9.12 -14.40 6.37
CA ARG A 109 -9.85 -13.31 7.03
C ARG A 109 -8.92 -12.14 7.38
N LEU A 110 -7.75 -12.43 7.96
CA LEU A 110 -6.76 -11.41 8.27
C LEU A 110 -6.13 -10.80 7.00
N CYS A 111 -5.88 -11.62 5.98
CA CYS A 111 -5.39 -11.14 4.68
C CYS A 111 -6.37 -10.16 4.04
N ALA A 112 -7.66 -10.49 3.99
CA ALA A 112 -8.69 -9.61 3.45
C ALA A 112 -8.78 -8.28 4.21
N GLN A 113 -8.69 -8.31 5.54
CA GLN A 113 -8.64 -7.09 6.37
C GLN A 113 -7.41 -6.22 6.06
N ALA A 114 -6.25 -6.84 5.85
CA ALA A 114 -5.03 -6.14 5.48
C ALA A 114 -5.13 -5.52 4.06
N CYS A 115 -5.69 -6.26 3.09
CA CYS A 115 -5.94 -5.75 1.74
C CYS A 115 -6.90 -4.56 1.76
N GLN A 116 -7.99 -4.64 2.52
CA GLN A 116 -8.94 -3.53 2.69
C GLN A 116 -8.28 -2.29 3.31
N ALA A 117 -7.45 -2.47 4.33
CA ALA A 117 -6.73 -1.38 4.98
C ALA A 117 -5.72 -0.72 4.02
N CYS A 118 -4.97 -1.52 3.26
CA CYS A 118 -4.02 -1.04 2.26
C CYS A 118 -4.72 -0.29 1.12
N MET A 119 -5.82 -0.84 0.61
CA MET A 119 -6.64 -0.18 -0.41
C MET A 119 -7.09 1.22 0.05
N ASN A 120 -7.64 1.31 1.27
CA ASN A 120 -8.10 2.58 1.84
C ASN A 120 -6.96 3.58 2.02
N ALA A 121 -5.78 3.13 2.46
CA ALA A 121 -4.63 4.00 2.63
C ALA A 121 -4.06 4.50 1.29
N CYS A 122 -4.02 3.64 0.26
CA CYS A 122 -3.64 4.03 -1.09
C CYS A 122 -4.61 5.06 -1.68
N MET A 123 -5.93 4.89 -1.48
CA MET A 123 -6.93 5.88 -1.88
C MET A 123 -6.70 7.23 -1.17
N ALA A 124 -6.39 7.23 0.13
CA ALA A 124 -6.11 8.46 0.85
C ALA A 124 -4.90 9.24 0.30
N VAL A 125 -3.81 8.54 -0.05
CA VAL A 125 -2.65 9.17 -0.71
C VAL A 125 -3.04 9.72 -2.08
N ARG A 126 -3.79 8.94 -2.87
CA ARG A 126 -4.26 9.34 -4.20
C ARG A 126 -5.11 10.61 -4.13
N ASP A 127 -6.08 10.67 -3.22
CA ASP A 127 -6.97 11.80 -3.05
C ASP A 127 -6.22 13.05 -2.56
N MET A 128 -5.25 12.87 -1.65
CA MET A 128 -4.35 13.95 -1.21
C MET A 128 -3.53 14.52 -2.38
N MET A 129 -3.02 13.67 -3.27
CA MET A 129 -2.26 14.09 -4.45
C MET A 129 -3.14 14.84 -5.46
N MET A 130 -4.41 14.44 -5.63
CA MET A 130 -5.36 15.15 -6.49
C MET A 130 -5.75 16.52 -5.94
N ALA A 131 -5.88 16.67 -4.62
CA ALA A 131 -6.21 17.94 -3.98
C ALA A 131 -5.06 18.98 -4.03
N SER A 132 -3.85 18.53 -4.34
CA SER A 132 -2.64 19.36 -4.43
C SER A 132 -2.29 19.79 -5.86
N ALA A 133 -3.06 19.34 -6.86
CA ALA A 133 -2.89 19.65 -8.28
C ALA A 133 -3.77 20.83 -8.72
#